data_AF-A0A9E4K0V1-F1
#
_entry.id   AF-A0A9E4K0V1-F1
#
_cell.length_a   1.000
_cell.length_b   1.000
_cell.length_c   1.000
_cell.angle_alpha   90.00
_cell.angle_beta   90.00
_cell.angle_gamma   90.00
#
_symmetry.space_group_name_H-M   'P 1'
#
loop_
_entity.id
_entity.type
_entity.pdbx_description
1 polymer ?
#
loop_
_entity_poly.entity_id
_entity_poly.type
_entity_poly.pdbx_seq_one_letter_code
_entity_poly.pdbx_strand_id
1 'polypeptide(L)'
;MAYEIIESCVNCWACEPLCPSDAIFEARPHFKIDAKKCTECEGDHVDPQCVSICPIEGAILNPFSEPANPPGSLTGIPPERMEEVMAEIQSR
;
A
#
# COMPACT_ATOMS: atom_id res chain seq x y z
N MET A 1 -5.16 2.29 -15.76
CA MET A 1 -5.21 1.51 -14.51
C MET A 1 -4.72 2.46 -13.42
N ALA A 2 -4.95 2.18 -12.13
CA ALA A 2 -4.52 3.07 -11.05
C ALA A 2 -4.47 2.33 -9.71
N TYR A 3 -3.58 2.77 -8.83
CA TYR A 3 -3.59 2.40 -7.42
C TYR A 3 -4.73 3.12 -6.67
N GLU A 4 -5.15 2.55 -5.55
CA GLU A 4 -6.17 3.12 -4.66
C GLU A 4 -5.68 3.12 -3.20
N ILE A 5 -5.99 4.17 -2.44
CA ILE A 5 -5.79 4.22 -0.98
C ILE A 5 -7.13 3.96 -0.31
N ILE A 6 -7.18 3.00 0.62
CA ILE A 6 -8.42 2.59 1.32
C ILE A 6 -8.43 2.97 2.80
N GLU A 7 -9.49 2.58 3.54
CA GLU A 7 -9.77 3.05 4.90
C GLU A 7 -8.70 2.71 5.96
N SER A 8 -7.79 1.77 5.69
CA SER A 8 -6.68 1.46 6.60
C SER A 8 -5.56 2.51 6.56
N CYS A 9 -5.64 3.50 5.68
CA CYS A 9 -4.74 4.64 5.68
C CYS A 9 -4.80 5.44 6.99
N VAL A 10 -3.62 5.71 7.58
CA VAL A 10 -3.47 6.41 8.87
C VAL A 10 -3.12 7.89 8.74
N ASN A 11 -3.24 8.48 7.55
CA ASN A 11 -2.97 9.90 7.29
C ASN A 11 -1.56 10.35 7.74
N CYS A 12 -0.52 9.54 7.48
CA CYS A 12 0.87 9.83 7.89
C CYS A 12 1.63 10.80 6.97
N TRP A 13 1.03 11.26 5.87
CA TRP A 13 1.62 12.20 4.89
C TRP A 13 2.85 11.69 4.12
N ALA A 14 3.25 10.42 4.27
CA ALA A 14 4.49 9.93 3.68
C ALA A 14 4.44 9.79 2.15
N CYS A 15 3.27 9.43 1.58
CA CYS A 15 3.16 9.09 0.17
C CYS A 15 2.88 10.28 -0.76
N GLU A 16 2.16 11.30 -0.29
CA GLU A 16 1.80 12.48 -1.09
C GLU A 16 3.01 13.16 -1.76
N PRO A 17 4.08 13.53 -1.04
CA PRO A 17 5.23 14.22 -1.65
C PRO A 17 6.08 13.34 -2.57
N LEU A 18 5.82 12.02 -2.62
CA LEU A 18 6.58 11.07 -3.44
C LEU A 18 5.85 10.68 -4.74
N CYS A 19 4.61 11.12 -4.94
CA CYS A 19 3.86 10.79 -6.14
C CYS A 19 4.34 11.63 -7.34
N PRO A 20 5.00 11.05 -8.35
CA PRO A 20 5.59 11.83 -9.45
C PRO A 20 4.57 12.55 -10.32
N SER A 21 3.31 12.09 -10.32
CA SER A 21 2.23 12.66 -11.12
C SER A 21 1.23 13.52 -10.33
N ASP A 22 1.55 13.86 -9.07
CA ASP A 22 0.66 14.61 -8.17
C ASP A 22 -0.77 14.04 -8.11
N ALA A 23 -0.86 12.70 -8.13
CA ALA A 23 -2.13 11.98 -8.11
C ALA A 23 -2.69 11.77 -6.70
N ILE A 24 -1.85 11.82 -5.67
CA ILE A 24 -2.25 11.67 -4.26
C ILE A 24 -2.68 13.02 -3.71
N PHE A 25 -3.81 13.05 -3.00
CA PHE A 25 -4.32 14.26 -2.38
C PHE A 25 -5.04 13.97 -1.05
N GLU A 26 -4.98 14.93 -0.13
CA GLU A 26 -5.72 14.87 1.13
C GLU A 26 -7.24 14.86 0.87
N ALA A 27 -7.93 13.90 1.49
CA ALA A 27 -9.38 13.81 1.51
C ALA A 27 -9.88 13.26 2.85
N ARG A 28 -11.20 13.24 3.05
CA ARG A 28 -11.81 12.61 4.23
C ARG A 28 -12.54 11.31 3.81
N PRO A 29 -12.41 10.22 4.59
CA PRO A 29 -11.69 10.11 5.87
C PRO A 29 -10.16 9.91 5.76
N HIS A 30 -9.65 9.62 4.57
CA HIS A 30 -8.23 9.41 4.31
C HIS A 30 -7.80 9.96 2.94
N PHE A 31 -6.49 9.99 2.69
CA PHE A 31 -5.91 10.30 1.38
C PHE A 31 -6.52 9.47 0.25
N LYS A 32 -6.59 10.03 -0.95
CA LYS A 32 -7.08 9.35 -2.15
C LYS A 32 -6.09 9.52 -3.31
N ILE A 33 -6.21 8.61 -4.29
CA ILE A 33 -5.49 8.69 -5.56
C ILE A 33 -6.49 9.09 -6.65
N ASP A 34 -6.16 10.13 -7.42
CA ASP A 34 -6.87 10.46 -8.64
C ASP A 34 -6.46 9.48 -9.73
N ALA A 35 -7.35 8.55 -10.06
CA ALA A 35 -7.13 7.54 -11.09
C ALA A 35 -6.82 8.12 -12.47
N LYS A 36 -7.19 9.38 -12.75
CA LYS A 36 -6.87 10.04 -14.03
C LYS A 36 -5.44 10.57 -14.08
N LYS A 37 -4.81 10.77 -12.93
CA LYS A 37 -3.43 11.27 -12.81
C LYS A 37 -2.43 10.17 -12.50
N CYS A 38 -2.87 9.07 -11.88
CA CYS A 38 -1.97 7.98 -11.52
C CYS A 38 -1.27 7.43 -12.77
N THR A 39 0.07 7.49 -12.78
CA THR A 39 0.91 6.93 -13.86
C THR A 39 1.49 5.58 -13.48
N GLU A 40 1.09 5.01 -12.34
CA GLU A 40 1.68 3.79 -11.78
C GLU A 40 3.21 3.91 -11.56
N CYS A 41 3.72 5.17 -11.51
CA CYS A 41 5.13 5.53 -11.52
C CYS A 41 5.90 5.08 -12.78
N GLU A 42 5.21 4.64 -13.83
CA GLU A 42 5.84 4.21 -15.08
C GLU A 42 6.66 5.35 -15.71
N GLY A 43 7.94 5.08 -15.95
CA GLY A 43 8.88 6.04 -16.54
C GLY A 43 9.60 6.95 -15.53
N ASP A 44 9.12 7.04 -14.29
CA ASP A 44 9.75 7.84 -13.23
C ASP A 44 10.51 6.96 -12.23
N HIS A 45 9.93 5.82 -11.83
CA HIS A 45 10.52 4.89 -10.88
C HIS A 45 10.26 3.43 -11.30
N VAL A 46 11.13 2.52 -10.84
CA VAL A 46 10.94 1.08 -11.04
C VAL A 46 9.80 0.57 -10.16
N ASP A 47 9.74 1.06 -8.92
CA ASP A 47 8.75 0.64 -7.93
C ASP A 47 7.76 1.79 -7.64
N PRO A 48 6.47 1.47 -7.37
CA PRO A 48 5.47 2.46 -7.00
C PRO A 48 5.80 3.10 -5.64
N GLN A 49 6.16 4.39 -5.64
CA GLN A 49 6.69 5.07 -4.46
C GLN A 49 5.70 5.12 -3.29
N CYS A 50 4.40 5.27 -3.57
CA CYS A 50 3.37 5.27 -2.54
C CYS A 50 3.29 3.94 -1.78
N VAL A 51 3.45 2.82 -2.48
CA VAL A 51 3.45 1.47 -1.90
C VAL A 51 4.71 1.27 -1.07
N SER A 52 5.87 1.62 -1.62
CA SER A 52 7.17 1.42 -0.96
C SER A 52 7.34 2.20 0.34
N ILE A 53 6.70 3.38 0.46
CA ILE A 53 6.78 4.21 1.67
C ILE A 53 5.64 3.96 2.66
N CYS A 54 4.58 3.27 2.25
CA CYS A 54 3.38 3.15 3.09
C CYS A 54 3.68 2.30 4.33
N PRO A 55 3.51 2.83 5.56
CA PRO A 55 3.82 2.08 6.77
C PRO A 55 2.73 1.06 7.15
N ILE A 56 1.63 1.01 6.41
CA ILE A 56 0.49 0.12 6.66
C ILE A 56 0.36 -0.85 5.49
N GLU A 57 0.61 -2.12 5.76
CA GLU A 57 0.36 -3.21 4.81
C GLU A 57 -1.11 -3.26 4.43
N GLY A 58 -1.39 -3.37 3.13
CA GLY A 58 -2.73 -3.44 2.58
C GLY A 58 -3.50 -2.12 2.57
N ALA A 59 -2.88 -0.99 2.91
CA ALA A 59 -3.53 0.32 2.77
C ALA A 59 -3.60 0.85 1.35
N ILE A 60 -2.82 0.25 0.44
CA ILE A 60 -2.81 0.60 -0.98
C ILE A 60 -3.18 -0.64 -1.79
N LEU A 61 -4.17 -0.50 -2.66
CA LEU A 61 -4.58 -1.54 -3.59
C LEU A 61 -4.02 -1.28 -4.99
N ASN A 62 -3.62 -2.34 -5.67
CA ASN A 62 -3.25 -2.31 -7.08
C ASN A 62 -4.50 -2.15 -7.97
N PRO A 63 -4.36 -2.01 -9.30
CA PRO A 63 -5.49 -1.89 -10.22
C PRO A 63 -6.44 -3.10 -10.27
N PHE A 64 -6.06 -4.22 -9.64
CA PHE A 64 -6.86 -5.44 -9.52
C PHE A 64 -7.53 -5.55 -8.14
N SER A 65 -7.50 -4.49 -7.33
CA SER A 65 -8.03 -4.45 -5.97
C SER A 65 -7.34 -5.40 -4.99
N GLU A 66 -6.07 -5.74 -5.25
CA GLU A 66 -5.25 -6.56 -4.36
C GLU A 66 -4.27 -5.68 -3.57
N PRO A 67 -3.93 -6.04 -2.31
CA PRO A 67 -2.91 -5.34 -1.53
C PRO A 67 -1.58 -5.21 -2.28
N ALA A 68 -1.16 -3.97 -2.55
CA ALA A 68 0.11 -3.69 -3.22
C ALA A 68 1.32 -3.96 -2.31
N ASN A 69 1.16 -3.78 -1.00
CA ASN A 69 2.08 -4.21 0.05
C ASN A 69 1.35 -5.22 0.96
N PRO A 70 1.31 -6.52 0.62
CA PRO A 70 0.53 -7.51 1.36
C PRO A 70 1.07 -7.72 2.79
N PRO A 71 0.28 -8.33 3.70
CA PRO A 71 0.74 -8.67 5.04
C PRO A 71 2.07 -9.43 5.04
N GLY A 72 3.01 -9.00 5.88
CA GLY A 72 4.36 -9.55 5.98
C GLY A 72 5.41 -8.92 5.05
N SER A 73 4.99 -8.15 4.04
CA SER A 73 5.89 -7.50 3.08
C SER A 73 6.89 -6.51 3.72
N LEU A 74 6.52 -5.83 4.80
CA LEU A 74 7.40 -4.88 5.50
C LEU A 74 8.40 -5.57 6.45
N THR A 75 8.06 -6.76 6.93
CA THR A 75 8.90 -7.51 7.90
C THR A 75 9.80 -8.54 7.21
N GLY A 76 9.54 -8.86 5.94
CA GLY A 76 10.19 -9.95 5.23
C GLY A 76 9.81 -11.33 5.76
N ILE A 77 8.74 -11.41 6.55
CA ILE A 77 8.20 -12.67 7.06
C ILE A 77 7.19 -13.18 6.03
N PRO A 78 7.42 -14.35 5.40
CA PRO A 78 6.45 -14.94 4.50
C PRO A 78 5.12 -15.19 5.23
N PRO A 79 3.96 -14.96 4.58
CA PRO A 79 2.65 -15.20 5.19
C PRO A 79 2.50 -16.63 5.75
N GLU A 80 3.07 -17.62 5.06
CA GLU A 80 3.00 -19.03 5.46
C GLU A 80 3.68 -19.26 6.81
N ARG A 81 4.80 -18.57 7.07
CA ARG A 81 5.49 -18.64 8.37
C ARG A 81 4.70 -18.01 9.49
N MET A 82 3.94 -16.96 9.20
CA MET A 82 3.05 -16.36 10.19
C MET A 82 1.91 -17.32 10.53
N GLU A 83 1.31 -17.96 9.52
CA GLU A 83 0.24 -18.95 9.71
C GLU A 83 0.70 -20.16 10.53
N GLU A 84 1.89 -20.71 10.23
CA GLU A 84 2.49 -21.82 10.97
C GLU A 84 2.64 -21.48 12.47
N VAL A 85 3.20 -20.32 12.80
CA VAL A 85 3.41 -19.87 14.18
C VAL A 85 2.08 -19.60 14.89
N MET A 86 1.11 -18.99 14.20
CA MET A 86 -0.23 -18.76 14.76
C MET A 86 -0.94 -20.08 15.08
N ALA A 87 -0.85 -21.08 14.20
CA ALA A 87 -1.41 -22.40 14.43
C ALA A 87 -0.75 -23.12 15.61
N GLU A 88 0.58 -23.00 15.75
CA GLU A 88 1.31 -23.52 16.92
C GLU A 88 0.79 -22.87 18.21
N ILE A 89 0.67 -21.54 18.27
CA ILE A 89 0.16 -20.81 19.44
C ILE A 89 -1.27 -21.25 19.81
N GLN A 90 -2.16 -21.42 18.83
CA GLN A 90 -3.54 -21.84 19.04
C GLN A 90 -3.68 -23.29 19.52
N SER A 91 -2.67 -24.13 19.28
CA SER A 91 -2.64 -25.52 19.74
C SER A 91 -2.18 -25.68 21.21
N ARG A 92 -1.76 -24.58 21.85
CA ARG A 92 -1.31 -24.54 23.26
C ARG A 92 -2.45 -24.15 24.20
#